data_AF-A0A7S3S3R0-F1
#
_entry.id   AF-A0A7S3S3R0-F1
#
_cell.length_a   1.000
_cell.length_b   1.000
_cell.length_c   1.000
_cell.angle_alpha   90.00
_cell.angle_beta   90.00
_cell.angle_gamma   90.00
#
_symmetry.space_group_name_H-M   'P 1'
#
loop_
_entity.id
_entity.type
_entity.pdbx_description
1 polymer ?
#
loop_
_entity_poly.entity_id
_entity_poly.type
_entity_poly.pdbx_seq_one_letter_code
_entity_poly.pdbx_strand_id
1 'polypeptide(L)'
;GQVSHLSTQRLFGKLGYMDPIIPQSGQASALTDGYALGITLLVALTGRGAVGLLNACDYALEEPDTADGIAAADAGWSAAQAEVLVRLVVGLAYERKRK
;
A
#
# COMPACT_ATOMS: atom_id res chain seq x y z
N GLY A 1 -23.53 -14.35 -2.31
CA GLY A 1 -23.70 -12.93 -2.66
C GLY A 1 -22.93 -12.66 -3.94
N GLN A 2 -23.57 -12.06 -4.93
CA GLN A 2 -22.93 -11.71 -6.21
C GLN A 2 -21.86 -10.65 -5.94
N VAL A 3 -20.60 -10.99 -6.16
CA VAL A 3 -19.50 -10.02 -6.19
C VAL A 3 -19.67 -9.24 -7.49
N SER A 4 -20.09 -7.98 -7.42
CA SER A 4 -20.24 -7.12 -8.58
C SER A 4 -18.83 -6.76 -9.11
N HIS A 5 -18.35 -7.53 -10.07
CA HIS A 5 -17.14 -7.22 -10.81
C HIS A 5 -17.46 -6.13 -11.84
N LEU A 6 -16.85 -4.96 -11.71
CA LEU A 6 -16.95 -3.88 -12.69
C LEU A 6 -15.89 -4.11 -13.78
N SER A 7 -16.30 -4.70 -14.90
CA SER A 7 -15.50 -4.67 -16.13
C SER A 7 -15.59 -3.27 -16.71
N THR A 8 -14.54 -2.46 -16.53
CA THR A 8 -14.47 -1.11 -17.09
C THR A 8 -13.43 -1.09 -18.20
N GLN A 9 -13.85 -0.82 -19.44
CA GLN A 9 -12.99 -0.78 -20.63
C GLN A 9 -11.89 0.31 -20.57
N ARG A 10 -11.89 1.17 -19.54
CA ARG A 10 -10.86 2.18 -19.29
C ARG A 10 -10.65 2.35 -17.79
N LEU A 11 -9.73 1.59 -17.24
CA LEU A 11 -9.28 1.80 -15.87
C LEU A 11 -8.08 2.74 -15.88
N PHE A 12 -8.27 3.94 -15.34
CA PHE A 12 -7.21 4.91 -15.10
C PHE A 12 -6.87 4.87 -13.62
N GLY A 13 -5.63 4.59 -13.27
CA GLY A 13 -5.16 4.68 -11.89
C GLY A 13 -3.92 5.55 -11.77
N LYS A 14 -3.65 5.99 -10.54
CA LYS A 14 -2.50 6.84 -10.22
C LYS A 14 -1.26 5.97 -10.06
N LEU A 15 -0.17 6.34 -10.76
CA LEU A 15 1.09 5.61 -10.71
C LEU A 15 1.56 5.43 -9.26
N GLY A 16 1.96 4.21 -8.90
CA GLY A 16 2.39 3.83 -7.56
C GLY A 16 1.28 3.33 -6.63
N TYR A 17 0.00 3.65 -6.89
CA TYR A 17 -1.14 3.19 -6.06
C TYR A 17 -1.86 1.98 -6.66
N MET A 18 -1.69 1.72 -7.95
CA MET A 18 -2.39 0.67 -8.67
C MET A 18 -1.80 -0.71 -8.34
N ASP A 19 -2.66 -1.65 -7.94
CA ASP A 19 -2.28 -3.06 -7.77
C ASP A 19 -1.74 -3.61 -9.11
N PRO A 20 -0.56 -4.27 -9.13
CA PRO A 20 0.02 -4.80 -10.37
C PRO A 20 -0.85 -5.82 -11.10
N ILE A 21 -1.85 -6.42 -10.46
CA ILE A 21 -2.80 -7.32 -11.13
C ILE A 21 -3.79 -6.56 -12.03
N ILE A 22 -4.01 -5.28 -11.78
CA ILE A 22 -4.98 -4.46 -12.53
C ILE A 22 -4.61 -4.39 -14.03
N PRO A 23 -3.38 -4.00 -14.43
CA PRO A 23 -3.02 -3.96 -15.85
C PRO A 23 -3.07 -5.32 -16.55
N GLN A 24 -2.92 -6.41 -15.79
CA GLN A 24 -2.94 -7.78 -16.30
C GLN A 24 -4.36 -8.33 -16.47
N SER A 25 -5.23 -8.07 -15.50
CA SER A 25 -6.60 -8.60 -15.46
C SER A 25 -7.63 -7.66 -16.10
N GLY A 26 -7.34 -6.36 -16.18
CA GLY A 26 -8.30 -5.32 -16.56
C GLY A 26 -9.42 -5.14 -15.54
N GLN A 27 -9.30 -5.70 -14.32
CA GLN A 27 -10.38 -5.72 -13.34
C GLN A 27 -9.97 -5.04 -12.03
N ALA A 28 -10.87 -4.20 -11.53
CA ALA A 28 -10.81 -3.66 -10.17
C ALA A 28 -11.69 -4.51 -9.23
N SER A 29 -11.30 -4.58 -7.97
CA SER A 29 -12.00 -5.30 -6.91
C SER A 29 -11.69 -4.69 -5.54
N ALA A 30 -12.44 -5.09 -4.51
CA ALA A 30 -12.13 -4.72 -3.13
C ALA A 30 -10.69 -5.11 -2.71
N LEU A 31 -10.14 -6.18 -3.31
CA LEU A 31 -8.76 -6.56 -3.07
C LEU A 31 -7.81 -5.50 -3.64
N THR A 32 -7.97 -5.09 -4.90
CA THR A 32 -7.09 -4.08 -5.54
C THR A 32 -7.25 -2.70 -4.89
N ASP A 33 -8.44 -2.38 -4.37
CA ASP A 33 -8.66 -1.18 -3.57
C ASP A 33 -7.90 -1.26 -2.24
N GLY A 34 -7.86 -2.44 -1.60
CA GLY A 34 -7.05 -2.70 -0.42
C GLY A 34 -5.56 -2.45 -0.65
N TYR A 35 -5.02 -2.86 -1.80
CA TYR A 35 -3.63 -2.55 -2.16
C TYR A 35 -3.40 -1.04 -2.23
N ALA A 36 -4.27 -0.29 -2.90
CA ALA A 36 -4.19 1.16 -3.00
C ALA A 36 -4.29 1.85 -1.62
N LEU A 37 -5.12 1.31 -0.72
CA LEU A 37 -5.18 1.75 0.67
C LEU A 37 -3.85 1.51 1.41
N GLY A 38 -3.23 0.34 1.25
CA GLY A 38 -1.91 0.04 1.82
C GLY A 38 -0.85 1.04 1.35
N ILE A 39 -0.78 1.34 0.05
CA ILE A 39 0.12 2.39 -0.46
C ILE A 39 -0.20 3.75 0.14
N THR A 40 -1.48 4.10 0.28
CA THR A 40 -1.90 5.39 0.84
C THR A 40 -1.48 5.54 2.31
N LEU A 41 -1.61 4.48 3.12
CA LEU A 41 -1.13 4.47 4.50
C LEU A 41 0.38 4.64 4.56
N LEU A 42 1.13 3.98 3.67
CA LEU A 42 2.58 4.13 3.61
C LEU A 42 3.01 5.55 3.18
N VAL A 43 2.28 6.16 2.25
CA VAL A 43 2.47 7.58 1.87
C VAL A 43 2.19 8.50 3.05
N ALA A 44 1.11 8.27 3.81
CA ALA A 44 0.76 9.07 4.97
C ALA A 44 1.79 8.93 6.11
N LEU A 45 2.31 7.72 6.33
CA LEU A 45 3.36 7.46 7.32
C LEU A 45 4.66 8.17 6.95
N THR A 46 5.09 8.04 5.69
CA THR A 46 6.44 8.45 5.26
C THR A 46 6.53 9.88 4.75
N GLY A 47 5.40 10.49 4.37
CA GLY A 47 5.38 11.77 3.65
C GLY A 47 5.97 11.70 2.24
N ARG A 48 6.28 10.50 1.71
CA ARG A 48 6.95 10.30 0.42
C ARG A 48 5.95 9.95 -0.69
N GLY A 49 6.34 10.18 -1.94
CA GLY A 49 5.54 9.79 -3.10
C GLY A 49 5.41 8.27 -3.26
N ALA A 50 4.29 7.81 -3.81
CA ALA A 50 3.96 6.38 -3.90
C ALA A 50 4.85 5.56 -4.85
N VAL A 51 5.44 6.19 -5.87
CA VAL A 51 6.24 5.48 -6.89
C VAL A 51 7.50 4.91 -6.25
N GLY A 52 7.63 3.58 -6.28
CA GLY A 52 8.78 2.86 -5.69
C GLY A 52 8.77 2.78 -4.16
N LEU A 53 7.71 3.26 -3.50
CA LEU A 53 7.69 3.41 -2.04
C LEU A 53 7.78 2.07 -1.29
N LEU A 54 7.12 1.03 -1.77
CA LEU A 54 7.24 -0.32 -1.19
C LEU A 54 8.68 -0.85 -1.22
N ASN A 55 9.48 -0.48 -2.22
CA ASN A 55 10.89 -0.90 -2.28
C ASN A 55 11.76 -0.04 -1.35
N ALA A 56 11.45 1.26 -1.25
CA ALA A 56 12.17 2.16 -0.36
C ALA A 56 11.95 1.83 1.12
N CYS A 57 10.84 1.17 1.46
CA CYS A 57 10.45 0.78 2.81
C CYS A 57 10.55 -0.74 3.06
N ASP A 58 11.19 -1.51 2.18
CA ASP A 58 11.22 -2.99 2.19
C ASP A 58 11.65 -3.54 3.56
N TYR A 59 12.72 -2.97 4.13
CA TYR A 59 13.23 -3.36 5.45
C TYR A 59 12.19 -3.17 6.56
N ALA A 60 11.56 -1.99 6.65
CA ALA A 60 10.52 -1.74 7.66
C ALA A 60 9.27 -2.59 7.43
N LEU A 61 8.96 -2.98 6.18
CA LEU A 61 7.85 -3.88 5.87
C LEU A 61 8.15 -5.32 6.29
N GLU A 62 9.42 -5.74 6.31
CA GLU A 62 9.87 -7.04 6.82
C GLU A 62 10.01 -7.05 8.35
N GLU A 63 10.43 -5.93 8.94
CA GLU A 63 10.61 -5.74 10.38
C GLU A 63 9.76 -4.54 10.86
N PRO A 64 8.43 -4.71 11.09
CA PRO A 64 7.53 -3.61 11.40
C PRO A 64 7.84 -2.82 12.67
N ASP A 65 8.61 -3.38 13.60
CA ASP A 65 9.11 -2.70 14.79
C ASP A 65 10.13 -1.60 14.47
N THR A 66 10.67 -1.57 13.24
CA THR A 66 11.58 -0.51 12.74
C THR A 66 10.86 0.62 11.99
N ALA A 67 9.51 0.64 12.04
CA ALA A 67 8.67 1.57 11.29
C ALA A 67 8.86 3.05 11.64
N ASP A 68 9.33 3.36 12.84
CA ASP A 68 9.65 4.73 13.25
C ASP A 68 10.75 5.34 12.37
N GLY A 69 11.69 4.53 11.88
CA GLY A 69 12.77 4.96 10.99
C GLY A 69 12.31 5.45 9.60
N ILE A 70 11.08 5.12 9.20
CA ILE A 70 10.50 5.58 7.93
C ILE A 70 9.42 6.65 8.11
N ALA A 71 9.02 6.95 9.35
CA ALA A 71 7.97 7.93 9.63
C ALA A 71 8.44 9.36 9.30
N ALA A 72 7.54 10.16 8.74
CA ALA A 72 7.77 11.59 8.56
C ALA A 72 7.93 12.28 9.91
N ALA A 73 9.06 12.96 10.12
CA ALA A 73 9.43 13.55 11.41
C ALA A 73 8.45 14.65 11.87
N ASP A 74 7.77 15.32 10.94
CA ASP A 74 6.81 16.39 11.18
C ASP A 74 5.36 15.90 11.35
N ALA A 75 5.08 14.62 11.09
CA ALA A 75 3.73 14.06 11.19
C ALA A 75 3.33 13.65 12.62
N GLY A 76 4.28 13.60 13.56
CA GLY A 76 4.01 13.33 14.97
C GLY A 76 3.60 11.89 15.29
N TRP A 77 3.91 10.92 14.41
CA TRP A 77 3.68 9.51 14.67
C TRP A 77 4.51 9.01 15.86
N SER A 78 3.88 8.32 16.81
CA SER A 78 4.62 7.53 17.78
C SER A 78 5.15 6.25 17.13
N ALA A 79 6.21 5.65 17.71
CA ALA A 79 6.75 4.37 17.22
C ALA A 79 5.66 3.27 17.15
N ALA A 80 4.78 3.22 18.16
CA ALA A 80 3.68 2.26 18.17
C ALA A 80 2.65 2.50 17.05
N GLN A 81 2.34 3.76 16.73
CA GLN A 81 1.45 4.08 15.60
C GLN A 81 2.09 3.73 14.27
N ALA A 82 3.39 4.01 14.11
CA ALA A 82 4.15 3.67 12.91
C ALA A 82 4.15 2.15 12.68
N GLU A 83 4.45 1.36 13.72
CA GLU A 83 4.44 -0.10 13.65
C GLU A 83 3.06 -0.64 13.24
N VAL A 84 1.98 -0.17 13.89
CA VAL A 84 0.62 -0.59 13.57
C VAL A 84 0.27 -0.28 12.12
N LEU A 85 0.60 0.92 11.63
CA LEU A 85 0.38 1.31 10.25
C LEU A 85 1.16 0.40 9.29
N VAL A 86 2.44 0.13 9.56
CA VAL A 86 3.24 -0.76 8.71
C VAL A 86 2.68 -2.18 8.67
N ARG A 87 2.20 -2.74 9.79
CA ARG A 87 1.53 -4.05 9.81
C ARG A 87 0.27 -4.08 8.94
N LEU A 88 -0.50 -3.00 8.91
CA LEU A 88 -1.64 -2.87 7.99
C LEU A 88 -1.18 -2.83 6.53
N VAL A 89 -0.12 -2.08 6.21
CA VAL A 89 0.46 -2.03 4.87
C VAL A 89 0.93 -3.43 4.42
N VAL A 90 1.52 -4.21 5.33
CA VAL A 90 1.99 -5.57 5.02
C VAL A 90 0.84 -6.45 4.53
N GLY A 91 -0.26 -6.50 5.30
CA GLY A 91 -1.43 -7.31 4.94
C GLY A 91 -2.21 -6.80 3.72
N LEU A 92 -2.19 -5.48 3.47
CA LEU A 92 -2.92 -4.86 2.36
C LEU A 92 -2.17 -4.90 1.02
N ALA A 93 -0.84 -4.68 1.04
CA ALA A 93 -0.06 -4.41 -0.16
C ALA A 93 1.23 -5.23 -0.31
N TYR A 94 1.92 -5.56 0.78
CA TYR A 94 3.26 -6.17 0.70
C TYR A 94 3.23 -7.68 0.44
N GLU A 95 2.35 -8.43 1.13
CA GLU A 95 2.22 -9.88 0.90
C GLU A 95 1.85 -10.21 -0.55
N ARG A 96 1.18 -9.28 -1.24
CA ARG A 96 0.86 -9.42 -2.67
C ARG A 96 2.04 -9.13 -3.59
N LYS A 97 2.96 -8.23 -3.22
CA LYS A 97 4.19 -7.98 -3.98
C LYS A 97 5.04 -9.26 -4.11
N ARG A 98 4.94 -10.17 -3.15
CA ARG A 98 5.72 -11.41 -3.08
C ARG A 98 5.10 -12.61 -3.82
N LYS A 99 3.87 -12.48 -4.34
CA LYS A 99 3.17 -13.54 -5.11
C LYS A 99 3.23 -13.23 -6.60
#